data_AF-A0A1S3PDW6-F1
#
_entry.id   AF-A0A1S3PDW6-F1
#
_cell.length_a   1.000
_cell.length_b   1.000
_cell.length_c   1.000
_cell.angle_alpha   90.00
_cell.angle_beta   90.00
_cell.angle_gamma   90.00
#
_symmetry.space_group_name_H-M   'P 1'
#
loop_
_entity.id
_entity.type
_entity.pdbx_description
1 polymer ?
#
loop_
_entity_poly.entity_id
_entity_poly.type
_entity_poly.pdbx_seq_one_letter_code
_entity_poly.pdbx_strand_id
1 'polypeptide(L)'
;MELGYPLLQNWWSRRKIKQTEREERTRGGQNVENKVQLPQWDKDWNLQPMNAHGLVDEYLEMVLQFGFTTIFVAAFPLAPLLALLNNIIEIRLDAYKFVTQWRRPMPARATDIGIWYGILEGIGVLAVITNAFVIAITSDYIPRFVYAFRYGPCVDKEYHHE
;
A
#
# COMPACT_ATOMS: atom_id res chain seq x y z
N MET A 1 -5.06 8.28 -1.29
CA MET A 1 -4.79 9.70 -0.93
C MET A 1 -3.31 10.04 -1.02
N GLU A 2 -2.44 9.03 -0.85
CA GLU A 2 -1.04 8.88 -1.33
C GLU A 2 -0.52 9.97 -2.28
N LEU A 3 -1.06 10.04 -3.51
CA LEU A 3 -0.51 10.89 -4.56
C LEU A 3 -1.17 12.27 -4.63
N GLY A 4 -2.43 12.38 -4.24
CA GLY A 4 -3.24 13.58 -4.44
C GLY A 4 -2.76 14.77 -3.60
N TYR A 5 -2.45 14.50 -2.33
CA TYR A 5 -1.94 15.51 -1.41
C TYR A 5 -0.56 16.08 -1.82
N PRO A 6 0.49 15.26 -2.05
CA PRO A 6 1.80 15.77 -2.46
C PRO A 6 1.74 16.47 -3.82
N LEU A 7 0.99 15.93 -4.79
CA LEU A 7 0.83 16.56 -6.10
C LEU A 7 0.17 17.93 -6.00
N LEU A 8 -0.94 18.03 -5.25
CA LEU A 8 -1.68 19.30 -5.12
C LEU A 8 -0.83 20.35 -4.39
N GLN A 9 -0.12 19.95 -3.33
CA GLN A 9 0.75 20.85 -2.58
C GLN A 9 1.94 21.33 -3.43
N ASN A 10 2.63 20.42 -4.12
CA ASN A 10 3.76 20.76 -4.99
C ASN A 10 3.31 21.60 -6.19
N TRP A 11 2.14 21.32 -6.76
CA TRP A 11 1.54 22.12 -7.81
C TRP A 11 1.18 23.54 -7.32
N TRP A 12 0.60 23.66 -6.12
CA TRP A 12 0.22 24.96 -5.57
C TRP A 12 1.46 25.80 -5.22
N SER A 13 2.49 25.18 -4.67
CA SER A 13 3.77 25.85 -4.40
C SER A 13 4.45 26.35 -5.69
N ARG A 14 4.51 25.52 -6.73
CA ARG A 14 5.03 25.92 -8.06
C ARG A 14 4.23 27.07 -8.68
N ARG A 15 2.91 27.11 -8.45
CA ARG A 15 2.06 28.22 -8.92
C ARG A 15 2.36 29.53 -8.20
N LYS A 16 2.54 29.49 -6.87
CA LYS A 16 2.91 30.69 -6.09
C LYS A 16 4.25 31.27 -6.57
N ILE A 17 5.28 30.44 -6.75
CA ILE A 17 6.59 30.89 -7.24
C ILE A 17 6.46 31.58 -8.60
N LYS A 18 5.75 30.97 -9.56
CA LYS A 18 5.53 31.57 -10.88
C LYS A 18 4.74 32.88 -10.82
N GLN A 19 3.83 33.04 -9.85
CA GLN A 19 3.11 34.30 -9.65
C GLN A 19 4.04 35.38 -9.12
N THR A 20 4.87 35.09 -8.11
CA THR A 20 5.87 36.03 -7.57
C THR A 20 6.86 36.48 -8.64
N GLU A 21 7.40 35.55 -9.43
CA GLU A 21 8.28 35.85 -10.57
C GLU A 21 7.61 36.79 -11.60
N ARG A 22 6.31 36.59 -11.86
CA ARG A 22 5.54 37.40 -12.81
C ARG A 22 5.29 38.81 -12.28
N GLU A 23 5.03 38.95 -10.98
CA GLU A 23 4.87 40.25 -10.31
C GLU A 23 6.19 41.04 -10.30
N GLU A 24 7.31 40.40 -9.96
CA GLU A 24 8.64 41.02 -9.97
C GLU A 24 9.04 41.48 -11.39
N ARG A 25 8.75 40.67 -12.42
CA ARG A 25 8.99 41.04 -13.81
C ARG A 25 8.17 42.24 -14.28
N THR A 26 6.97 42.41 -13.72
CA THR A 26 6.08 43.54 -14.04
C THR A 26 6.55 44.83 -13.34
N ARG A 27 7.18 44.72 -12.16
CA ARG A 27 7.80 45.85 -11.43
C ARG A 27 9.20 46.23 -11.92
N GLY A 28 9.97 45.28 -12.46
CA GLY A 28 11.40 45.42 -12.76
C GLY A 28 11.78 46.12 -14.07
N GLY A 29 10.83 46.59 -14.88
CA GLY A 29 11.13 47.25 -16.16
C GLY A 29 11.58 46.27 -17.27
N GLN A 30 11.31 46.64 -18.53
CA GLN A 30 11.22 45.75 -19.71
C GLN A 30 12.49 45.02 -20.19
N ASN A 31 13.62 44.99 -19.45
CA ASN A 31 14.90 44.62 -20.05
C ASN A 31 15.55 43.28 -19.66
N VAL A 32 14.80 42.32 -19.10
CA VAL A 32 15.35 40.97 -18.89
C VAL A 32 14.38 39.91 -19.41
N GLU A 33 14.61 39.50 -20.65
CA GLU A 33 14.03 38.32 -21.28
C GLU A 33 14.79 37.02 -20.96
N ASN A 34 15.77 37.07 -20.06
CA ASN A 34 16.28 35.85 -19.46
C ASN A 34 15.21 35.27 -18.54
N LYS A 35 14.65 34.12 -18.92
CA LYS A 35 14.03 33.21 -17.95
C LYS A 35 15.06 33.02 -16.84
N VAL A 36 14.87 33.67 -15.70
CA VAL A 36 15.66 33.38 -14.49
C VAL A 36 15.31 31.94 -14.14
N GLN A 37 16.10 31.00 -14.62
CA GLN A 37 15.91 29.60 -14.29
C GLN A 37 16.29 29.49 -12.81
N LEU A 38 15.30 29.20 -11.96
CA LEU A 38 15.59 28.90 -10.56
C LEU A 38 16.71 27.86 -10.50
N PRO A 39 17.73 28.10 -9.66
CA PRO A 39 18.79 27.12 -9.46
C PRO A 39 18.21 25.82 -8.89
N GLN A 40 18.92 24.71 -9.10
CA GLN A 40 18.40 23.38 -8.78
C GLN A 40 18.11 23.22 -7.28
N TRP A 41 18.94 23.78 -6.41
CA TRP A 41 18.75 23.69 -4.95
C TRP A 41 17.45 24.35 -4.49
N ASP A 42 17.01 25.45 -5.12
CA ASP A 42 15.75 26.12 -4.76
C ASP A 42 14.54 25.26 -5.17
N LYS A 43 14.64 24.56 -6.30
CA LYS A 43 13.61 23.60 -6.73
C LYS A 43 13.51 22.43 -5.76
N ASP A 44 14.65 21.91 -5.31
CA ASP A 44 14.72 20.76 -4.41
C ASP A 44 14.29 21.13 -2.97
N TRP A 45 14.57 22.37 -2.53
CA TRP A 45 14.14 22.88 -1.24
C TRP A 45 12.60 23.01 -1.14
N ASN A 46 11.95 23.26 -2.26
CA ASN A 46 10.50 23.44 -2.34
C ASN A 46 9.71 22.12 -2.47
N LEU A 47 10.39 20.98 -2.56
CA LEU A 47 9.77 19.66 -2.47
C LEU A 47 9.48 19.30 -1.01
N GLN A 48 8.56 18.37 -0.79
CA GLN A 48 8.24 17.93 0.57
C GLN A 48 9.44 17.22 1.20
N PRO A 49 9.84 17.57 2.44
CA PRO A 49 10.80 16.77 3.18
C PRO A 49 10.17 15.40 3.49
N MET A 50 10.99 14.34 3.49
CA MET A 50 10.54 13.03 3.96
C MET A 50 10.07 13.14 5.42
N ASN A 51 8.95 12.49 5.74
CA ASN A 51 8.34 12.55 7.07
C ASN A 51 9.35 12.14 8.15
N ALA A 52 9.19 12.67 9.37
CA ALA A 52 10.01 12.26 10.53
C ALA A 52 9.86 10.75 10.83
N HIS A 53 8.71 10.18 10.46
CA HIS A 53 8.42 8.75 10.55
C HIS A 53 8.98 7.92 9.38
N GLY A 54 9.69 8.56 8.43
CA GLY A 54 10.41 7.88 7.36
C GLY A 54 9.48 7.05 6.47
N LEU A 55 9.78 5.76 6.35
CA LEU A 55 9.04 4.78 5.53
C LEU A 55 7.94 4.04 6.31
N VAL A 56 7.61 4.47 7.54
CA VAL A 56 6.67 3.73 8.39
C VAL A 56 5.30 3.61 7.73
N ASP A 57 4.83 4.66 7.07
CA ASP A 57 3.51 4.66 6.42
C ASP A 57 3.49 3.71 5.21
N GLU A 58 4.55 3.72 4.39
CA GLU A 58 4.71 2.79 3.26
C GLU A 58 4.78 1.32 3.72
N TYR A 59 5.50 1.03 4.80
CA TYR A 59 5.53 -0.33 5.37
C TYR A 59 4.18 -0.74 5.97
N LEU A 60 3.50 0.19 6.64
CA LEU A 60 2.20 -0.07 7.24
C LEU A 60 1.17 -0.46 6.18
N GLU A 61 1.15 0.24 5.05
CA GLU A 61 0.26 -0.06 3.93
C GLU A 61 0.48 -1.50 3.41
N MET A 62 1.75 -1.87 3.19
CA MET A 62 2.11 -3.21 2.73
C MET A 62 1.74 -4.30 3.74
N VAL A 63 1.93 -4.05 5.04
CA VAL A 63 1.62 -4.99 6.12
C VAL A 63 0.10 -5.17 6.28
N LEU A 64 -0.68 -4.09 6.15
CA LEU A 64 -2.15 -4.19 6.15
C LEU A 64 -2.65 -5.00 4.96
N GLN A 65 -2.09 -4.79 3.77
CA GLN A 65 -2.43 -5.58 2.59
C GLN A 65 -2.08 -7.07 2.78
N PHE A 66 -0.92 -7.36 3.37
CA PHE A 66 -0.55 -8.72 3.76
C PHE A 66 -1.55 -9.33 4.76
N GLY A 67 -1.99 -8.57 5.76
CA GLY A 67 -3.00 -9.00 6.72
C GLY A 67 -4.33 -9.37 6.05
N PHE A 68 -4.85 -8.50 5.18
CA PHE A 68 -6.11 -8.76 4.47
C PHE A 68 -6.03 -9.98 3.55
N THR A 69 -4.89 -10.17 2.89
CA THR A 69 -4.70 -11.30 1.96
C THR A 69 -4.50 -12.63 2.66
N THR A 70 -3.97 -12.65 3.87
CA THR A 70 -3.65 -13.89 4.58
C THR A 70 -4.73 -14.30 5.57
N ILE A 71 -5.25 -13.38 6.39
CA ILE A 71 -6.22 -13.69 7.46
C ILE A 71 -7.58 -14.11 6.89
N PHE A 72 -7.99 -13.57 5.74
CA PHE A 72 -9.32 -13.76 5.16
C PHE A 72 -9.33 -14.54 3.84
N VAL A 73 -8.24 -15.25 3.53
CA VAL A 73 -8.12 -15.96 2.24
C VAL A 73 -9.16 -17.06 2.07
N ALA A 74 -9.55 -17.75 3.15
CA ALA A 74 -10.58 -18.79 3.11
C ALA A 74 -11.98 -18.24 2.75
N ALA A 75 -12.24 -16.96 3.03
CA ALA A 75 -13.49 -16.30 2.71
C ALA A 75 -13.47 -15.67 1.30
N PHE A 76 -12.34 -15.10 0.87
CA PHE A 76 -12.21 -14.45 -0.43
C PHE A 76 -10.94 -14.90 -1.18
N PRO A 77 -11.02 -15.95 -2.02
CA PRO A 77 -9.86 -16.55 -2.67
C PRO A 77 -9.23 -15.67 -3.76
N LEU A 78 -9.92 -14.62 -4.22
CA LEU A 78 -9.41 -13.67 -5.21
C LEU A 78 -8.56 -12.53 -4.58
N ALA A 79 -8.50 -12.43 -3.25
CA ALA A 79 -7.71 -11.40 -2.56
C ALA A 79 -6.24 -11.33 -3.02
N PRO A 80 -5.51 -12.47 -3.15
CA PRO A 80 -4.11 -12.44 -3.56
C PRO A 80 -3.90 -11.88 -4.98
N LEU A 81 -4.86 -12.10 -5.88
CA LEU A 81 -4.79 -11.57 -7.24
C LEU A 81 -4.98 -10.04 -7.25
N LEU A 82 -5.93 -9.53 -6.46
CA LEU A 82 -6.11 -8.09 -6.31
C LEU A 82 -4.90 -7.43 -5.66
N ALA A 83 -4.32 -8.07 -4.65
CA ALA A 83 -3.10 -7.60 -4.01
C ALA A 83 -1.90 -7.61 -4.96
N LEU A 84 -1.77 -8.60 -5.85
CA LEU A 84 -0.72 -8.62 -6.86
C LEU A 84 -0.85 -7.43 -7.82
N LEU A 85 -2.06 -7.16 -8.31
CA LEU A 85 -2.32 -6.01 -9.17
C LEU A 85 -2.04 -4.69 -8.43
N ASN A 86 -2.44 -4.60 -7.16
CA ASN A 86 -2.15 -3.43 -6.34
C ASN A 86 -0.63 -3.23 -6.19
N ASN A 87 0.12 -4.27 -5.82
CA ASN A 87 1.58 -4.21 -5.68
C ASN A 87 2.29 -3.76 -6.97
N ILE A 88 1.83 -4.19 -8.15
CA ILE A 88 2.41 -3.78 -9.43
C ILE A 88 2.23 -2.27 -9.65
N ILE A 89 1.04 -1.75 -9.34
CA ILE A 89 0.73 -0.33 -9.45
C ILE A 89 1.50 0.45 -8.39
N GLU A 90 1.50 -0.03 -7.16
CA GLU A 90 2.10 0.63 -5.99
C GLU A 90 3.59 0.83 -6.15
N ILE A 91 4.34 -0.19 -6.60
CA ILE A 91 5.78 -0.06 -6.87
C ILE A 91 6.07 1.09 -7.85
N ARG A 92 5.20 1.29 -8.85
CA ARG A 92 5.38 2.37 -9.83
C ARG A 92 4.98 3.72 -9.25
N LEU A 93 3.92 3.79 -8.46
CA LEU A 93 3.44 5.00 -7.82
C LEU A 93 4.39 5.50 -6.74
N ASP A 94 4.89 4.60 -5.89
CA ASP A 94 5.93 4.90 -4.90
C ASP A 94 7.20 5.39 -5.57
N ALA A 95 7.70 4.70 -6.61
CA ALA A 95 8.86 5.16 -7.35
C ALA A 95 8.66 6.58 -7.93
N TYR A 96 7.47 6.87 -8.45
CA TYR A 96 7.14 8.20 -8.94
C TYR A 96 7.09 9.24 -7.80
N LYS A 97 6.51 8.90 -6.64
CA LYS A 97 6.46 9.72 -5.42
C LYS A 97 7.87 10.10 -4.97
N PHE A 98 8.77 9.12 -4.85
CA PHE A 98 10.16 9.32 -4.45
C PHE A 98 10.98 10.18 -5.44
N VAL A 99 10.74 10.03 -6.75
CA VAL A 99 11.53 10.73 -7.78
C VAL A 99 11.03 12.16 -8.00
N THR A 100 9.73 12.43 -7.84
CA THR A 100 9.13 13.70 -8.28
C THR A 100 8.57 14.59 -7.18
N GLN A 101 8.15 14.00 -6.05
CA GLN A 101 7.42 14.73 -5.01
C GLN A 101 8.24 15.00 -3.75
N TRP A 102 9.17 14.10 -3.42
CA TRP A 102 9.99 14.20 -2.22
C TRP A 102 11.36 14.79 -2.50
N ARG A 103 11.88 15.52 -1.51
CA ARG A 103 13.29 15.92 -1.49
C ARG A 103 14.14 14.68 -1.22
N ARG A 104 15.27 14.55 -1.94
CA ARG A 104 16.18 13.40 -1.83
C ARG A 104 16.56 13.13 -0.36
N PRO A 105 16.19 11.96 0.20
CA PRO A 105 16.56 11.61 1.57
C PRO A 105 18.04 11.27 1.66
N MET A 106 18.59 11.44 2.87
CA MET A 106 19.96 10.99 3.15
C MET A 106 20.00 9.46 3.19
N PRO A 107 20.93 8.81 2.47
CA PRO A 107 21.01 7.36 2.45
C PRO A 107 21.38 6.84 3.84
N ALA A 108 20.53 5.99 4.40
CA ALA A 108 20.79 5.22 5.61
C ALA A 108 21.02 3.76 5.25
N ARG A 109 21.97 3.10 5.91
CA ARG A 109 22.17 1.65 5.76
C ARG A 109 21.32 0.92 6.80
N ALA A 110 20.58 -0.09 6.37
CA ALA A 110 19.84 -1.00 7.22
C ALA A 110 20.22 -2.44 6.85
N THR A 111 20.30 -3.33 7.84
CA THR A 111 20.57 -4.77 7.65
C THR A 111 19.32 -5.56 7.28
N ASP A 112 18.16 -5.06 7.72
CA ASP A 112 16.88 -5.74 7.65
C ASP A 112 15.73 -4.71 7.61
N ILE A 113 14.51 -5.21 7.49
CA ILE A 113 13.27 -4.40 7.54
C ILE A 113 12.90 -3.98 8.98
N GLY A 114 13.62 -4.44 10.01
CA GLY A 114 13.36 -4.14 11.40
C GLY A 114 12.14 -4.85 11.98
N ILE A 115 11.38 -4.12 12.82
CA ILE A 115 10.24 -4.63 13.58
C ILE A 115 9.15 -5.28 12.70
N TRP A 116 9.05 -4.85 11.44
CA TRP A 116 8.06 -5.34 10.49
C TRP A 116 8.17 -6.85 10.26
N TYR A 117 9.37 -7.42 10.36
CA TYR A 117 9.54 -8.87 10.24
C TYR A 117 8.74 -9.63 11.33
N GLY A 118 8.87 -9.23 12.59
CA GLY A 118 8.14 -9.86 13.70
C GLY A 118 6.63 -9.63 13.60
N ILE A 119 6.20 -8.48 13.07
CA ILE A 119 4.78 -8.19 12.82
C ILE A 119 4.22 -9.13 11.75
N LEU A 120 4.94 -9.32 10.63
CA LEU A 120 4.54 -10.22 9.55
C LEU A 120 4.48 -11.68 10.02
N GLU A 121 5.44 -12.10 10.85
CA GLU A 121 5.44 -13.43 11.47
C GLU A 121 4.21 -13.63 12.37
N GLY A 122 3.92 -12.65 13.24
CA GLY A 122 2.73 -12.68 14.10
C GLY A 122 1.42 -12.73 13.32
N ILE A 123 1.30 -11.94 12.25
CA ILE A 123 0.15 -11.99 11.32
C ILE A 123 0.06 -13.36 10.64
N GLY A 124 1.18 -13.95 10.23
CA GLY A 124 1.21 -15.28 9.62
C GLY A 124 0.67 -16.38 10.54
N VAL A 125 1.10 -16.39 11.81
CA VAL A 125 0.58 -17.34 12.81
C VAL A 125 -0.91 -17.11 13.05
N LEU A 126 -1.34 -15.85 13.21
CA LEU A 126 -2.74 -15.50 13.39
C LEU A 126 -3.60 -15.95 12.19
N ALA A 127 -3.09 -15.79 10.97
CA ALA A 127 -3.80 -16.16 9.76
C ALA A 127 -4.12 -17.66 9.71
N VAL A 128 -3.20 -18.54 10.13
CA VAL A 128 -3.48 -19.98 10.20
C VAL A 128 -4.65 -20.27 11.14
N ILE A 129 -4.63 -19.67 12.34
CA ILE A 129 -5.67 -19.85 13.35
C ILE A 129 -7.01 -19.32 12.83
N THR A 130 -7.03 -18.10 12.30
CA THR A 130 -8.26 -17.47 11.80
C THR A 130 -8.87 -18.25 10.63
N ASN A 131 -8.07 -18.67 9.65
CA ASN A 131 -8.59 -19.44 8.52
C ASN A 131 -9.13 -20.80 8.95
N ALA A 132 -8.53 -21.46 9.94
CA ALA A 132 -9.07 -22.70 10.50
C ALA A 132 -10.46 -22.47 11.11
N PHE A 133 -10.66 -21.39 11.87
CA PHE A 133 -11.96 -21.02 12.41
C PHE A 133 -12.97 -20.63 11.32
N VAL A 134 -12.54 -19.92 10.27
CA VAL A 134 -13.41 -19.57 9.13
C VAL A 134 -13.93 -20.84 8.45
N ILE A 135 -13.08 -21.84 8.22
CA ILE A 135 -13.49 -23.10 7.63
C ILE A 135 -14.37 -23.91 8.59
N ALA A 136 -14.04 -23.93 9.88
CA ALA A 136 -14.74 -24.79 10.83
C ALA A 136 -16.12 -24.26 11.25
N ILE A 137 -16.24 -22.95 11.46
CA ILE A 137 -17.43 -22.32 12.06
C ILE A 137 -18.25 -21.59 11.00
N THR A 138 -17.60 -20.89 10.07
CA THR A 138 -18.30 -20.02 9.11
C THR A 138 -18.65 -20.74 7.81
N SER A 139 -17.89 -21.75 7.41
CA SER A 139 -18.15 -22.51 6.18
C SER A 139 -19.13 -23.66 6.41
N ASP A 140 -20.00 -23.91 5.42
CA ASP A 140 -20.86 -25.11 5.36
C ASP A 140 -20.06 -26.41 5.09
N TYR A 141 -18.73 -26.34 5.06
CA TYR A 141 -17.87 -27.47 4.76
C TYR A 141 -18.05 -28.62 5.75
N ILE A 142 -17.97 -28.35 7.07
CA ILE A 142 -18.09 -29.41 8.09
C ILE A 142 -19.48 -30.06 8.10
N PRO A 143 -20.61 -29.32 8.11
CA PRO A 143 -21.94 -29.94 8.08
C PRO A 143 -22.17 -30.81 6.84
N ARG A 144 -21.75 -30.34 5.65
CA ARG A 144 -21.86 -31.13 4.41
C ARG A 144 -20.98 -32.36 4.44
N PHE A 145 -19.79 -32.25 4.99
CA PHE A 145 -18.87 -33.38 5.16
C PHE A 145 -19.47 -34.45 6.09
N VAL A 146 -19.96 -34.06 7.27
CA VAL A 146 -20.61 -34.98 8.22
C VAL A 146 -21.85 -35.62 7.61
N TYR A 147 -22.68 -34.85 6.89
CA TYR A 147 -23.84 -35.39 6.19
C TYR A 147 -23.43 -36.46 5.17
N ALA A 148 -22.46 -36.16 4.29
CA ALA A 148 -22.03 -37.09 3.24
C ALA A 148 -21.50 -38.41 3.79
N PHE A 149 -20.71 -38.38 4.88
CA PHE A 149 -20.07 -39.58 5.43
C PHE A 149 -20.92 -40.34 6.43
N ARG A 150 -21.87 -39.70 7.13
CA ARG A 150 -22.61 -40.36 8.22
C ARG A 150 -24.12 -40.46 8.05
N TYR A 151 -24.73 -39.53 7.31
CA TYR A 151 -26.19 -39.45 7.15
C TYR A 151 -26.63 -39.44 5.68
N GLY A 152 -25.72 -39.75 4.76
CA GLY A 152 -25.96 -39.72 3.33
C GLY A 152 -26.78 -40.94 2.88
N PRO A 153 -27.61 -40.82 1.84
CA PRO A 153 -28.51 -41.87 1.37
C PRO A 153 -27.78 -43.14 0.85
N CYS A 154 -26.46 -43.09 0.70
CA CYS A 154 -25.61 -44.20 0.31
C CYS A 154 -25.15 -45.06 1.50
N VAL A 155 -25.09 -44.49 2.71
CA VAL A 155 -24.65 -45.19 3.94
C VAL A 155 -25.76 -46.10 4.48
N ASP A 156 -27.02 -45.67 4.38
CA ASP A 156 -28.17 -46.45 4.87
C ASP A 156 -28.47 -47.68 4.00
N LYS A 157 -28.07 -47.69 2.72
CA LYS A 157 -28.27 -48.85 1.83
C LYS A 157 -27.44 -50.06 2.22
N GLU A 158 -26.33 -49.86 2.93
CA GLU A 158 -25.46 -50.93 3.38
C GLU A 158 -26.02 -51.63 4.63
N TYR A 159 -26.90 -50.97 5.40
CA TYR A 159 -27.57 -51.54 6.57
C TYR A 159 -28.93 -52.21 6.29
N HIS A 160 -29.54 -51.96 5.13
CA HIS A 160 -30.86 -52.51 4.78
C HIS A 160 -30.83 -53.74 3.86
N HIS A 161 -29.64 -54.32 3.60
CA HIS A 161 -29.47 -55.52 2.78
C HIS A 161 -29.06 -56.78 3.55
N GLU A 162 -29.16 -56.78 4.89
CA GLU A 162 -29.14 -57.98 5.73
C GLU A 162 -30.54 -58.42 6.16
#